data_AF-A0A1E2WE08-F1
#
_entry.id   AF-A0A1E2WE08-F1
#
_cell.length_a   1.000
_cell.length_b   1.000
_cell.length_c   1.000
_cell.angle_alpha   90.00
_cell.angle_beta   90.00
_cell.angle_gamma   90.00
#
_symmetry.space_group_name_H-M   'P 1'
#
loop_
_entity.id
_entity.type
_entity.pdbx_description
1 polymer ?
#
loop_
_entity_poly.entity_id
_entity_poly.type
_entity_poly.pdbx_seq_one_letter_code
_entity_poly.pdbx_strand_id
1 'polypeptide(L)'
;MPDLRPQLLLLTLPLLFVGIAFWAGSDFLTKQLLSLSYRTPDKLQADTLPQVLLALNFTLIDINIDQEYQVTQVKIITANSMLKRLELEIPKSKFPEVAIAQQLGLYPQIKKLEPNQQIQVKIPLNLTAIKVEIEKKQGISFLEVRTTNNALTKLNFVLPFTEVKILEVMTAQLLNLSPEDIRKLISYQVK
;
A
#
# COMPACT_ATOMS: atom_id res chain seq x y z
N MET A 1 33.05 5.98 67.32
CA MET A 1 32.27 6.29 66.10
C MET A 1 32.89 5.49 64.96
N PRO A 2 32.21 4.48 64.40
CA PRO A 2 32.78 3.69 63.30
C PRO A 2 32.72 4.51 62.00
N ASP A 3 33.85 4.59 61.30
CA ASP A 3 34.01 5.30 60.03
C ASP A 3 33.25 4.57 58.90
N LEU A 4 32.07 5.08 58.54
CA LEU A 4 31.16 4.50 57.53
C LEU A 4 31.61 4.74 56.07
N ARG A 5 32.76 5.38 55.85
CA ARG A 5 33.19 5.88 54.53
C ARG A 5 33.70 4.82 53.52
N PRO A 6 34.42 3.73 53.91
CA PRO A 6 34.94 2.78 52.92
C PRO A 6 33.89 1.76 52.45
N GLN A 7 32.82 1.52 53.21
CA GLN A 7 31.72 0.62 52.82
C GLN A 7 30.82 1.22 51.74
N LEU A 8 30.66 2.55 51.71
CA LEU A 8 29.88 3.24 50.67
C LEU A 8 30.55 3.15 49.30
N LEU A 9 31.89 3.25 49.25
CA LEU A 9 32.69 3.13 48.02
C LEU A 9 32.67 1.71 47.43
N LEU A 10 32.61 0.68 48.28
CA LEU A 10 32.52 -0.72 47.85
C LEU A 10 31.17 -1.05 47.19
N LEU A 11 30.10 -0.33 47.55
CA LEU A 11 28.75 -0.52 46.99
C LEU A 11 28.50 0.32 45.73
N THR A 12 29.06 1.53 45.65
CA THR A 12 28.84 2.43 44.50
C THR A 12 29.64 2.02 43.26
N LEU A 13 30.85 1.49 43.45
CA LEU A 13 31.72 1.05 42.35
C LEU A 13 31.07 -0.04 41.47
N PRO A 14 30.55 -1.17 42.00
CA PRO A 14 29.91 -2.19 41.17
C PRO A 14 28.63 -1.69 40.51
N LEU A 15 27.88 -0.79 41.16
CA LEU A 15 26.65 -0.21 40.60
C LEU A 15 26.93 0.67 39.38
N LEU A 16 28.04 1.42 39.41
CA LEU A 16 28.51 2.22 38.28
C LEU A 16 28.94 1.33 37.11
N PHE A 17 29.63 0.22 37.39
CA PHE A 17 30.00 -0.76 36.36
C PHE A 17 28.79 -1.45 35.73
N VAL A 18 27.76 -1.81 36.51
CA VAL A 18 26.50 -2.35 35.98
C VAL A 18 25.79 -1.33 35.10
N GLY A 19 25.77 -0.06 35.51
CA GLY A 19 25.22 1.03 34.69
C GLY A 19 25.92 1.18 33.34
N ILE A 20 27.27 1.13 33.34
CA ILE A 20 28.08 1.20 32.11
C ILE A 20 27.84 -0.03 31.23
N ALA A 21 27.78 -1.23 31.81
CA ALA A 21 27.52 -2.47 31.08
C ALA A 21 26.12 -2.51 30.47
N PHE A 22 25.11 -2.02 31.20
CA PHE A 22 23.74 -1.90 30.69
C PHE A 22 23.66 -0.88 29.53
N TRP A 23 24.34 0.26 29.66
CA TRP A 23 24.39 1.29 28.62
C TRP A 23 25.05 0.77 27.33
N ALA A 24 26.21 0.11 27.44
CA ALA A 24 26.92 -0.46 26.29
C ALA A 24 26.19 -1.67 25.67
N GLY A 25 25.60 -2.54 26.50
CA GLY A 25 24.86 -3.72 26.04
C GLY A 25 23.55 -3.35 25.33
N SER A 26 22.84 -2.33 25.81
CA SER A 26 21.61 -1.84 25.20
C SER A 26 21.86 -1.24 23.82
N ASP A 27 22.92 -0.45 23.63
CA ASP A 27 23.29 0.11 22.32
C ASP A 27 23.62 -1.01 21.30
N PHE A 28 24.31 -2.06 21.74
CA PHE A 28 24.64 -3.20 20.88
C PHE A 28 23.39 -4.02 20.48
N LEU A 29 22.54 -4.37 21.46
CA LEU A 29 21.32 -5.12 21.20
C LEU A 29 20.33 -4.32 20.35
N THR A 30 20.22 -3.01 20.59
CA THR A 30 19.38 -2.10 19.80
C THR A 30 19.89 -1.99 18.37
N LYS A 31 21.21 -1.88 18.15
CA LYS A 31 21.80 -1.90 16.80
C LYS A 31 21.55 -3.22 16.08
N GLN A 32 21.61 -4.36 16.77
CA GLN A 32 21.35 -5.66 16.17
C GLN A 32 19.86 -5.86 15.85
N LEU A 33 18.95 -5.43 16.73
CA LEU A 33 17.51 -5.45 16.46
C LEU A 33 17.13 -4.49 15.33
N LEU A 34 17.72 -3.29 15.29
CA LEU A 34 17.50 -2.30 14.24
C LEU A 34 18.19 -2.67 12.92
N SER A 35 19.22 -3.52 12.92
CA SER A 35 19.81 -4.05 11.67
C SER A 35 18.87 -5.00 10.93
N LEU A 36 17.86 -5.54 11.62
CA LEU A 36 16.76 -6.28 11.02
C LEU A 36 15.64 -5.37 10.51
N SER A 37 15.75 -4.04 10.66
CA SER A 37 14.87 -3.14 9.95
C SER A 37 15.07 -3.36 8.46
N TYR A 38 14.01 -3.85 7.83
CA TYR A 38 13.85 -3.88 6.39
C TYR A 38 14.46 -2.59 5.82
N ARG A 39 15.46 -2.79 4.96
CA ARG A 39 16.15 -1.76 4.21
C ARG A 39 15.11 -0.91 3.48
N THR A 40 14.62 0.14 4.13
CA THR A 40 13.93 1.22 3.46
C THR A 40 15.02 1.92 2.66
N PRO A 41 15.04 1.84 1.34
CA PRO A 41 16.03 2.56 0.57
C PRO A 41 15.81 4.05 0.83
N ASP A 42 16.88 4.73 1.25
CA ASP A 42 16.95 6.18 1.36
C ASP A 42 16.72 6.76 -0.04
N LYS A 43 15.46 7.12 -0.34
CA LYS A 43 15.02 7.56 -1.66
C LYS A 43 14.05 8.72 -1.52
N LEU A 44 14.58 9.85 -1.09
CA LEU A 44 14.06 11.17 -1.44
C LEU A 44 14.26 11.40 -2.95
N GLN A 45 13.54 10.67 -3.80
CA GLN A 45 13.29 11.03 -5.20
C GLN A 45 11.88 11.62 -5.23
N ALA A 46 11.80 12.91 -4.92
CA ALA A 46 10.53 13.58 -4.59
C ALA A 46 9.65 13.94 -5.79
N ASP A 47 10.11 13.82 -7.04
CA ASP A 47 9.43 14.53 -8.15
C ASP A 47 8.98 13.70 -9.36
N THR A 48 9.11 12.38 -9.34
CA THR A 48 8.61 11.55 -10.46
C THR A 48 7.67 10.46 -9.98
N LEU A 49 6.37 10.78 -9.94
CA LEU A 49 5.31 9.78 -9.81
C LEU A 49 5.33 8.92 -11.08
N PRO A 50 5.55 7.60 -10.98
CA PRO A 50 5.60 6.77 -12.17
C PRO A 50 4.21 6.70 -12.81
N GLN A 51 4.18 7.04 -14.09
CA GLN A 51 2.99 6.92 -14.92
C GLN A 51 2.96 5.53 -15.56
N VAL A 52 1.87 4.79 -15.36
CA VAL A 52 1.73 3.42 -15.86
C VAL A 52 0.42 3.27 -16.62
N LEU A 53 0.43 2.47 -17.68
CA LEU A 53 -0.80 2.10 -18.39
C LEU A 53 -1.28 0.76 -17.85
N LEU A 54 -2.32 0.78 -17.03
CA LEU A 54 -2.88 -0.43 -16.44
C LEU A 54 -3.97 -1.01 -17.33
N ALA A 55 -3.78 -2.25 -17.80
CA ALA A 55 -4.78 -2.99 -18.54
C ALA A 55 -5.55 -3.91 -17.57
N LEU A 56 -6.85 -3.70 -17.41
CA LEU A 56 -7.71 -4.47 -16.51
C LEU A 56 -8.82 -5.15 -17.29
N ASN A 57 -9.04 -6.42 -16.97
CA ASN A 57 -10.16 -7.21 -17.45
C ASN A 57 -10.94 -7.71 -16.23
N PHE A 58 -12.20 -7.30 -16.10
CA PHE A 58 -13.00 -7.67 -14.95
C PHE A 58 -14.49 -7.81 -15.29
N THR A 59 -15.21 -8.58 -14.48
CA THR A 59 -16.68 -8.63 -14.55
C THR A 59 -17.24 -7.69 -13.50
N LEU A 60 -18.08 -6.75 -13.91
CA LEU A 60 -18.74 -5.83 -12.98
C LEU A 60 -19.79 -6.58 -12.17
N ILE A 61 -19.75 -6.50 -10.85
CA ILE A 61 -20.80 -7.06 -9.98
C ILE A 61 -21.78 -5.97 -9.60
N ASP A 62 -21.24 -4.86 -9.10
CA ASP A 62 -22.04 -3.81 -8.49
C ASP A 62 -21.31 -2.46 -8.59
N ILE A 63 -22.09 -1.38 -8.55
CA ILE A 63 -21.61 0.00 -8.54
C ILE A 63 -22.36 0.73 -7.44
N ASN A 64 -21.63 1.16 -6.43
CA ASN A 64 -22.16 2.06 -5.43
C ASN A 64 -21.75 3.50 -5.75
N ILE A 65 -22.71 4.43 -5.72
CA ILE A 65 -22.57 5.84 -6.07
C ILE A 65 -22.98 6.67 -4.87
N ASP A 66 -21.99 7.19 -4.15
CA ASP A 66 -22.18 8.06 -2.98
C ASP A 66 -22.03 9.52 -3.43
N GLN A 67 -23.09 10.32 -3.28
CA GLN A 67 -23.06 11.74 -3.64
C GLN A 67 -22.61 12.60 -2.44
N GLU A 68 -21.42 13.16 -2.51
CA GLU A 68 -20.95 14.19 -1.57
C GLU A 68 -21.09 15.60 -2.17
N TYR A 69 -20.87 16.64 -1.36
CA TYR A 69 -21.17 18.04 -1.72
C TYR A 69 -20.56 18.49 -3.07
N GLN A 70 -19.33 18.08 -3.39
CA GLN A 70 -18.62 18.52 -4.62
C GLN A 70 -18.29 17.38 -5.59
N VAL A 71 -18.15 16.15 -5.09
CA VAL A 71 -17.74 14.97 -5.87
C VAL A 71 -18.73 13.82 -5.65
N THR A 72 -18.78 12.93 -6.62
CA THR A 72 -19.50 11.66 -6.53
C THR A 72 -18.46 10.55 -6.41
N GLN A 73 -18.48 9.83 -5.28
CA GLN A 73 -17.62 8.67 -5.07
C GLN A 73 -18.29 7.45 -5.70
N VAL A 74 -17.52 6.70 -6.48
CA VAL A 74 -18.00 5.52 -7.21
C VAL A 74 -17.16 4.32 -6.81
N LYS A 75 -17.79 3.29 -6.25
CA LYS A 75 -17.14 2.04 -5.87
C LYS A 75 -17.62 0.94 -6.80
N ILE A 76 -16.73 0.44 -7.64
CA ILE A 76 -17.02 -0.65 -8.57
C ILE A 76 -16.51 -1.95 -7.97
N ILE A 77 -17.42 -2.90 -7.74
CA ILE A 77 -17.11 -4.23 -7.24
C ILE A 77 -16.96 -5.18 -8.42
N THR A 78 -15.94 -6.04 -8.39
CA THR A 78 -15.60 -6.90 -9.53
C THR A 78 -15.50 -8.38 -9.16
N ALA A 79 -15.91 -9.25 -10.10
CA ALA A 79 -15.90 -10.69 -10.00
C ALA A 79 -14.72 -11.32 -10.76
N ASN A 80 -14.35 -12.53 -10.32
CA ASN A 80 -13.48 -13.48 -11.04
C ASN A 80 -12.15 -12.90 -11.53
N SER A 81 -11.60 -11.92 -10.81
CA SER A 81 -10.28 -11.36 -11.05
C SER A 81 -9.56 -11.11 -9.71
N MET A 82 -8.24 -10.85 -9.78
CA MET A 82 -7.45 -10.42 -8.62
C MET A 82 -7.92 -9.06 -8.12
N LEU A 83 -8.40 -8.20 -9.01
CA LEU A 83 -9.05 -6.96 -8.66
C LEU A 83 -10.38 -7.26 -7.98
N LYS A 84 -10.64 -6.57 -6.86
CA LYS A 84 -11.91 -6.69 -6.13
C LYS A 84 -12.69 -5.39 -6.13
N ARG A 85 -12.00 -4.25 -6.09
CA ARG A 85 -12.64 -2.93 -6.03
C ARG A 85 -11.85 -1.85 -6.78
N LEU A 86 -12.56 -1.00 -7.51
CA LEU A 86 -12.09 0.32 -7.95
C LEU A 86 -12.86 1.41 -7.18
N GLU A 87 -12.15 2.43 -6.70
CA GLU A 87 -12.76 3.64 -6.12
C GLU A 87 -12.41 4.85 -6.99
N LEU A 88 -13.45 5.52 -7.51
CA LEU A 88 -13.34 6.71 -8.34
C LEU A 88 -14.02 7.90 -7.69
N GLU A 89 -13.51 9.09 -7.97
CA GLU A 89 -14.15 10.36 -7.68
C GLU A 89 -14.43 11.08 -8.99
N ILE A 90 -15.70 11.38 -9.25
CA ILE A 90 -16.11 12.11 -10.45
C ILE A 90 -16.83 13.40 -10.07
N PRO A 91 -16.74 14.45 -10.91
CA PRO A 91 -17.57 15.64 -10.72
C PRO A 91 -19.05 15.26 -10.73
N LYS A 92 -19.85 15.97 -9.94
CA LYS A 92 -21.29 15.75 -9.89
C LYS A 92 -21.90 15.98 -11.28
N SER A 93 -22.66 14.98 -11.76
CA SER A 93 -23.26 14.98 -13.09
C SER A 93 -24.73 14.54 -13.02
N LYS A 94 -25.54 14.99 -13.97
CA LYS A 94 -26.92 14.50 -14.18
C LYS A 94 -26.95 13.04 -14.67
N PHE A 95 -25.85 12.57 -15.26
CA PHE A 95 -25.70 11.21 -15.79
C PHE A 95 -24.37 10.63 -15.27
N PRO A 96 -24.32 10.15 -14.02
CA PRO A 96 -23.09 9.64 -13.44
C PRO A 96 -22.56 8.42 -14.20
N GLU A 97 -23.42 7.57 -14.74
CA GLU A 97 -23.02 6.35 -15.48
C GLU A 97 -22.20 6.68 -16.74
N VAL A 98 -22.60 7.73 -17.46
CA VAL A 98 -21.87 8.20 -18.66
C VAL A 98 -20.54 8.81 -18.25
N ALA A 99 -20.52 9.59 -17.17
CA ALA A 99 -19.29 10.17 -16.64
C ALA A 99 -18.29 9.07 -16.21
N ILE A 100 -18.75 8.01 -15.54
CA ILE A 100 -17.90 6.87 -15.18
C ILE A 100 -17.35 6.20 -16.43
N ALA A 101 -18.20 5.91 -17.42
CA ALA A 101 -17.77 5.29 -18.67
C ALA A 101 -16.75 6.14 -19.44
N GLN A 102 -16.91 7.45 -19.47
CA GLN A 102 -15.93 8.37 -20.06
C GLN A 102 -14.59 8.31 -19.32
N GLN A 103 -14.63 8.33 -17.99
CA GLN A 103 -13.43 8.36 -17.16
C GLN A 103 -12.63 7.05 -17.20
N LEU A 104 -13.33 5.94 -17.41
CA LEU A 104 -12.71 4.63 -17.65
C LEU A 104 -12.27 4.42 -19.11
N GLY A 105 -12.49 5.40 -20.00
CA GLY A 105 -12.17 5.28 -21.44
C GLY A 105 -13.06 4.28 -22.19
N LEU A 106 -14.23 3.96 -21.65
CA LEU A 106 -15.19 3.00 -22.19
C LEU A 106 -16.20 3.65 -23.15
N TYR A 107 -16.41 4.96 -23.03
CA TYR A 107 -17.26 5.71 -23.94
C TYR A 107 -16.55 5.96 -25.29
N PRO A 108 -17.22 5.86 -26.45
CA PRO A 108 -18.66 5.63 -26.65
C PRO A 108 -19.10 4.15 -26.72
N GLN A 109 -18.17 3.20 -26.62
CA GLN A 109 -18.42 1.77 -26.83
C GLN A 109 -19.41 1.21 -25.79
N ILE A 110 -19.24 1.62 -24.54
CA ILE A 110 -20.14 1.28 -23.44
C ILE A 110 -20.71 2.59 -22.90
N LYS A 111 -22.03 2.78 -23.08
CA LYS A 111 -22.74 3.98 -22.61
C LYS A 111 -23.15 3.91 -21.15
N LYS A 112 -23.37 2.70 -20.64
CA LYS A 112 -23.80 2.42 -19.27
C LYS A 112 -23.14 1.12 -18.80
N LEU A 113 -22.70 1.11 -17.55
CA LEU A 113 -22.10 -0.06 -16.90
C LEU A 113 -23.21 -0.89 -16.25
N GLU A 114 -23.34 -2.15 -16.64
CA GLU A 114 -24.36 -3.07 -16.12
C GLU A 114 -23.70 -4.24 -15.35
N PRO A 115 -24.34 -4.76 -14.28
CA PRO A 115 -23.90 -5.98 -13.61
C PRO A 115 -23.73 -7.16 -14.58
N ASN A 116 -22.77 -8.04 -14.27
CA ASN A 116 -22.37 -9.21 -15.05
C ASN A 116 -21.80 -8.89 -16.44
N GLN A 117 -21.47 -7.63 -16.72
CA GLN A 117 -20.78 -7.24 -17.93
C GLN A 117 -19.27 -7.43 -17.78
N GLN A 118 -18.64 -8.06 -18.78
CA GLN A 118 -17.18 -8.10 -18.89
C GLN A 118 -16.67 -6.79 -19.48
N ILE A 119 -15.70 -6.20 -18.81
CA ILE A 119 -15.14 -4.90 -19.13
C ILE A 119 -13.63 -5.06 -19.29
N GLN A 120 -13.10 -4.49 -20.38
CA GLN A 120 -11.67 -4.35 -20.62
C GLN A 120 -11.34 -2.86 -20.68
N VAL A 121 -10.45 -2.39 -19.81
CA VAL A 121 -10.03 -0.98 -19.73
C VAL A 121 -8.52 -0.87 -19.77
N LYS A 122 -8.03 0.22 -20.35
CA LYS A 122 -6.63 0.64 -20.27
C LYS A 122 -6.59 2.02 -19.64
N ILE A 123 -6.18 2.10 -18.39
CA ILE A 123 -6.24 3.32 -17.59
C ILE A 123 -4.81 3.82 -17.33
N PRO A 124 -4.45 5.05 -17.73
CA PRO A 124 -3.20 5.66 -17.29
C PRO A 124 -3.30 6.03 -15.80
N LEU A 125 -2.33 5.61 -15.00
CA LEU A 125 -2.27 5.84 -13.56
C LEU A 125 -1.00 6.56 -13.19
N ASN A 126 -1.13 7.55 -12.32
CA ASN A 126 -0.01 8.18 -11.63
C ASN A 126 0.05 7.58 -10.23
N LEU A 127 0.99 6.67 -9.98
CA LEU A 127 1.05 5.96 -8.71
C LEU A 127 1.64 6.86 -7.62
N THR A 128 1.05 6.81 -6.43
CA THR A 128 1.55 7.53 -5.26
C THR A 128 2.12 6.57 -4.23
N ALA A 129 1.39 5.50 -3.94
CA ALA A 129 1.79 4.53 -2.94
C ALA A 129 1.16 3.18 -3.24
N ILE A 130 1.81 2.13 -2.78
CA ILE A 130 1.30 0.77 -2.79
C ILE A 130 1.36 0.25 -1.36
N LYS A 131 0.21 -0.14 -0.80
CA LYS A 131 0.13 -0.75 0.52
C LYS A 131 -0.22 -2.22 0.37
N VAL A 132 0.53 -3.08 1.03
CA VAL A 132 0.25 -4.52 1.06
C VAL A 132 0.02 -4.98 2.48
N GLU A 133 -1.16 -5.52 2.75
CA GLU A 133 -1.48 -6.21 3.99
C GLU A 133 -1.37 -7.73 3.75
N ILE A 134 -0.44 -8.38 4.44
CA ILE A 134 -0.16 -9.81 4.29
C ILE A 134 -0.85 -10.56 5.42
N GLU A 135 -1.82 -11.41 5.09
CA GLU A 135 -2.54 -12.27 6.04
C GLU A 135 -2.03 -13.71 5.95
N LYS A 136 -0.98 -14.01 6.72
CA LYS A 136 -0.27 -15.30 6.63
C LYS A 136 -1.16 -16.51 6.90
N LYS A 137 -2.10 -16.37 7.85
CA LYS A 137 -3.02 -17.45 8.24
C LYS A 137 -3.98 -17.86 7.12
N GLN A 138 -4.35 -16.89 6.28
CA GLN A 138 -5.29 -17.11 5.18
C GLN A 138 -4.56 -17.37 3.85
N GLY A 139 -3.24 -17.21 3.81
CA GLY A 139 -2.45 -17.43 2.58
C GLY A 139 -2.69 -16.36 1.52
N ILE A 140 -3.21 -15.18 1.90
CA ILE A 140 -3.57 -14.10 0.98
C ILE A 140 -2.91 -12.78 1.37
N SER A 141 -2.78 -11.90 0.40
CA SER A 141 -2.38 -10.51 0.59
C SER A 141 -3.34 -9.54 -0.08
N PHE A 142 -3.66 -8.46 0.62
CA PHE A 142 -4.46 -7.36 0.12
C PHE A 142 -3.55 -6.25 -0.37
N LEU A 143 -3.67 -5.90 -1.64
CA LEU A 143 -2.88 -4.89 -2.31
C LEU A 143 -3.78 -3.68 -2.58
N GLU A 144 -3.48 -2.55 -1.94
CA GLU A 144 -4.11 -1.26 -2.17
C GLU A 144 -3.14 -0.37 -2.97
N VAL A 145 -3.54 -0.01 -4.18
CA VAL A 145 -2.79 0.90 -5.06
C VAL A 145 -3.45 2.27 -4.98
N ARG A 146 -2.69 3.28 -4.56
CA ARG A 146 -3.13 4.68 -4.49
C ARG A 146 -2.58 5.48 -5.65
N THR A 147 -3.42 6.35 -6.18
CA THR A 147 -3.13 7.15 -7.37
C THR A 147 -3.47 8.62 -7.17
N THR A 148 -2.73 9.50 -7.83
CA THR A 148 -3.05 10.93 -7.93
C THR A 148 -3.79 11.29 -9.22
N ASN A 149 -4.34 10.29 -9.92
CA ASN A 149 -5.20 10.55 -11.07
C ASN A 149 -6.49 11.21 -10.56
N ASN A 150 -6.93 12.30 -11.21
CA ASN A 150 -8.10 13.09 -10.80
C ASN A 150 -9.40 12.29 -10.69
N ALA A 151 -9.46 11.08 -11.26
CA ALA A 151 -10.65 10.25 -11.19
C ALA A 151 -10.49 8.94 -10.45
N LEU A 152 -9.47 8.14 -10.78
CA LEU A 152 -9.26 6.87 -10.09
C LEU A 152 -8.33 7.14 -8.91
N THR A 153 -8.81 6.91 -7.68
CA THR A 153 -8.07 7.24 -6.46
C THR A 153 -7.48 5.99 -5.80
N LYS A 154 -8.20 4.86 -5.86
CA LYS A 154 -7.75 3.59 -5.28
C LYS A 154 -8.14 2.36 -6.11
N LEU A 155 -7.26 1.37 -6.11
CA LEU A 155 -7.52 0.03 -6.62
C LEU A 155 -7.16 -1.02 -5.56
N ASN A 156 -8.07 -1.92 -5.28
CA ASN A 156 -7.87 -2.99 -4.31
C ASN A 156 -7.83 -4.35 -5.01
N PHE A 157 -6.74 -5.07 -4.80
CA PHE A 157 -6.50 -6.42 -5.31
C PHE A 157 -6.32 -7.41 -4.14
N VAL A 158 -6.63 -8.67 -4.42
CA VAL A 158 -6.36 -9.80 -3.53
C VAL A 158 -5.46 -10.78 -4.28
N LEU A 159 -4.30 -11.05 -3.70
CA LEU A 159 -3.28 -11.92 -4.25
C LEU A 159 -3.17 -13.20 -3.40
N PRO A 160 -3.10 -14.39 -4.01
CA PRO A 160 -3.00 -15.67 -3.29
C PRO A 160 -1.55 -16.00 -2.89
N PHE A 161 -0.81 -14.99 -2.44
CA PHE A 161 0.60 -15.10 -2.10
C PHE A 161 0.89 -14.33 -0.82
N THR A 162 1.88 -14.78 -0.05
CA THR A 162 2.29 -14.11 1.18
C THR A 162 3.77 -13.73 1.21
N GLU A 163 4.56 -14.30 0.30
CA GLU A 163 5.99 -14.03 0.21
C GLU A 163 6.25 -12.67 -0.44
N VAL A 164 6.92 -11.78 0.29
CA VAL A 164 7.26 -10.41 -0.14
C VAL A 164 7.89 -10.37 -1.53
N LYS A 165 8.87 -11.23 -1.80
CA LYS A 165 9.57 -11.26 -3.10
C LYS A 165 8.63 -11.62 -4.26
N ILE A 166 7.69 -12.54 -4.04
CA ILE A 166 6.69 -12.91 -5.05
C ILE A 166 5.68 -11.78 -5.22
N LEU A 167 5.25 -11.14 -4.13
CA LEU A 167 4.36 -9.98 -4.17
C LEU A 167 4.98 -8.82 -4.97
N GLU A 168 6.28 -8.52 -4.80
CA GLU A 168 6.97 -7.50 -5.59
C GLU A 168 6.94 -7.81 -7.09
N VAL A 169 7.28 -9.05 -7.47
CA VAL A 169 7.33 -9.47 -8.87
C VAL A 169 5.94 -9.46 -9.50
N MET A 170 4.94 -10.00 -8.79
CA MET A 170 3.57 -10.03 -9.27
C MET A 170 2.98 -8.62 -9.38
N THR A 171 3.27 -7.75 -8.43
CA THR A 171 2.82 -6.34 -8.49
C THR A 171 3.51 -5.59 -9.62
N ALA A 172 4.80 -5.84 -9.84
CA ALA A 172 5.55 -5.29 -10.96
C ALA A 172 4.94 -5.70 -12.31
N GLN A 173 4.59 -6.98 -12.47
CA GLN A 173 3.91 -7.47 -13.66
C GLN A 173 2.51 -6.87 -13.82
N LEU A 174 1.72 -6.84 -12.74
CA LEU A 174 0.36 -6.32 -12.73
C LEU A 174 0.30 -4.85 -13.14
N LEU A 175 1.22 -4.04 -12.61
CA LEU A 175 1.28 -2.60 -12.86
C LEU A 175 2.18 -2.24 -14.05
N ASN A 176 2.76 -3.24 -14.73
CA ASN A 176 3.74 -3.08 -15.80
C ASN A 176 4.91 -2.13 -15.41
N LEU A 177 5.46 -2.37 -14.22
CA LEU A 177 6.59 -1.63 -13.65
C LEU A 177 7.79 -2.54 -13.44
N SER A 178 8.96 -1.91 -13.26
CA SER A 178 10.13 -2.64 -12.79
C SER A 178 9.96 -3.02 -11.31
N PRO A 179 10.48 -4.18 -10.86
CA PRO A 179 10.52 -4.51 -9.43
C PRO A 179 11.25 -3.46 -8.59
N GLU A 180 12.20 -2.73 -9.18
CA GLU A 180 12.93 -1.66 -8.51
C GLU A 180 12.05 -0.45 -8.22
N ASP A 181 11.15 -0.08 -9.13
CA ASP A 181 10.21 1.02 -8.94
C ASP A 181 9.10 0.65 -7.98
N ILE A 182 8.62 -0.60 -8.02
CA ILE A 182 7.69 -1.12 -7.00
C ILE A 182 8.28 -0.99 -5.60
N ARG A 183 9.55 -1.36 -5.39
CA ARG A 183 10.23 -1.25 -4.09
C ARG A 183 10.29 0.17 -3.53
N LYS A 184 10.19 1.19 -4.38
CA LYS A 184 10.17 2.60 -3.94
C LYS A 184 8.79 3.02 -3.42
N LEU A 185 7.73 2.36 -3.89
CA LEU A 185 6.33 2.73 -3.62
C LEU A 185 5.65 1.80 -2.62
N ILE A 186 6.14 0.56 -2.52
CA ILE A 186 5.48 -0.50 -1.77
C ILE A 186 5.83 -0.46 -0.29
N SER A 187 4.80 -0.59 0.53
CA SER A 187 4.88 -0.70 1.98
C SER A 187 4.14 -1.95 2.44
N TYR A 188 4.68 -2.64 3.44
CA TYR A 188 4.15 -3.92 3.92
C TYR A 188 3.65 -3.82 5.35
N GLN A 189 2.53 -4.48 5.61
CA GLN A 189 1.99 -4.70 6.93
C GLN A 189 1.66 -6.19 7.07
N VAL A 190 2.33 -6.89 7.98
CA VAL A 190 2.12 -8.33 8.22
C VAL A 190 1.17 -8.51 9.40
N LYS A 191 0.16 -9.37 9.24
CA LYS A 191 -0.83 -9.75 10.27
C LYS A 191 -0.81 -11.25 10.53
#